data_AF-A0A8K0C8M1-F1
#
_entry.id   AF-A0A8K0C8M1-F1
#
_cell.length_a   1.000
_cell.length_b   1.000
_cell.length_c   1.000
_cell.angle_alpha   90.00
_cell.angle_beta   90.00
_cell.angle_gamma   90.00
#
_symmetry.space_group_name_H-M   'P 1'
#
loop_
_entity.id
_entity.type
_entity.pdbx_description
1 polymer ?
#
loop_
_entity_poly.entity_id
_entity_poly.type
_entity_poly.pdbx_seq_one_letter_code
_entity_poly.pdbx_strand_id
1 'polypeptide(L)'
;MAVFSKFIKAPRTISNYLTSNMWGIDEAFPPYGGLISALSTLALCIASYYMMKWISGDVTVPIRDVSKTHNWKDVKITAKSWYCSICEELLINGIGVYCDCCGVCSDPFCIKKANQRLPCKVITSKSEIQLHHWVKGNLPLGATCDVCHEECAVEPGLVDFQCCWCNRAVHEYCLSKLSEDCDFGPFRDMIVPPWCVQVARRKSSIHRHMLLRGVKHPGWKNWRPLIVVANRKSGNNDGALILSEFRRFLNPAQVLDLAERPPAAALQWSILMAPERVTLLAAGGDGTVAWILTTAYKLDLEPDPAVAIFPLGTGNDLSRVLGWGKGSSSDFDLHSILTKVQNAKRSRIDRWRIEILPYRHLSNLGIRMPAKSLYMYNYLSIGVDAQVALDFHKARGSRFYVFGNRIFNKMLYLCFGTQQVVTADCRNLEKRLELFLDGKLVVLPELESVVVLNIPSWGAGVDLWGSIPDSPSQSYNDGVLEVLGIYSSFHIAQLQVGLSKPHRIGQAKNVEIHLKAKAPVQVDGEPWEQPPAQLKISLVGHATILVNQL
;
A
#
# COMPACT_ATOMS: atom_id res chain seq x y z
N MET A 1 13.85 16.30 -43.66
CA MET A 1 13.50 17.54 -44.38
C MET A 1 13.32 18.64 -43.35
N ALA A 2 14.28 19.58 -43.29
CA ALA A 2 14.28 20.94 -42.72
C ALA A 2 13.64 21.16 -41.32
N VAL A 3 14.28 21.73 -40.30
CA VAL A 3 15.12 22.95 -40.26
C VAL A 3 15.98 22.91 -38.98
N PHE A 4 17.29 22.70 -39.12
CA PHE A 4 18.31 23.04 -38.10
C PHE A 4 19.58 23.48 -38.84
N SER A 5 19.63 24.72 -39.31
CA SER A 5 20.88 25.38 -39.72
C SER A 5 20.69 26.89 -39.87
N LYS A 6 21.20 27.66 -38.91
CA LYS A 6 21.45 29.11 -38.91
C LYS A 6 21.97 29.39 -37.50
N PHE A 7 23.23 29.69 -37.19
CA PHE A 7 24.25 30.45 -37.89
C PHE A 7 25.63 30.04 -37.37
N ILE A 8 26.60 29.79 -38.26
CA ILE A 8 28.02 30.05 -38.01
C ILE A 8 28.58 30.70 -39.27
N LYS A 9 29.10 31.93 -39.13
CA LYS A 9 30.36 32.45 -39.71
C LYS A 9 30.32 33.98 -39.81
N ALA A 10 31.23 34.64 -39.09
CA ALA A 10 32.37 35.35 -39.70
C ALA A 10 33.30 35.92 -38.60
N PRO A 11 34.63 35.80 -38.74
CA PRO A 11 35.62 36.39 -37.85
C PRO A 11 36.16 37.72 -38.42
N ARG A 12 36.50 38.69 -37.56
CA ARG A 12 37.43 39.78 -37.89
C ARG A 12 38.29 40.17 -36.67
N THR A 13 39.46 40.67 -37.02
CA THR A 13 40.75 40.65 -36.34
C THR A 13 41.14 42.01 -35.73
N ILE A 14 41.96 41.93 -34.66
CA ILE A 14 43.16 42.74 -34.34
C ILE A 14 42.99 44.23 -33.92
N SER A 15 43.23 44.46 -32.60
CA SER A 15 44.26 45.33 -31.98
C SER A 15 44.40 46.83 -32.34
N ASN A 16 44.22 47.72 -31.34
CA ASN A 16 45.27 48.55 -30.68
C ASN A 16 44.80 49.93 -30.13
N TYR A 17 45.52 50.38 -29.09
CA TYR A 17 45.69 51.75 -28.52
C TYR A 17 44.72 52.31 -27.42
N LEU A 18 45.18 52.13 -26.17
CA LEU A 18 45.48 53.15 -25.14
C LEU A 18 44.88 54.58 -25.29
N THR A 19 44.10 55.06 -24.31
CA THR A 19 44.51 56.03 -23.24
C THR A 19 43.33 56.73 -22.54
N SER A 20 43.58 57.05 -21.26
CA SER A 20 43.00 58.09 -20.38
C SER A 20 41.56 58.01 -19.85
N ASN A 21 41.49 57.58 -18.58
CA ASN A 21 40.72 58.13 -17.46
C ASN A 21 39.72 59.27 -17.74
N MET A 22 38.48 59.11 -17.26
CA MET A 22 37.81 60.11 -16.41
C MET A 22 36.62 59.48 -15.65
N TRP A 23 36.85 59.25 -14.35
CA TRP A 23 35.96 59.41 -13.20
C TRP A 23 34.44 59.26 -13.38
N GLY A 24 33.85 58.32 -12.63
CA GLY A 24 32.56 58.56 -12.00
C GLY A 24 31.66 57.33 -11.89
N ILE A 25 31.58 56.81 -10.65
CA ILE A 25 30.55 55.96 -10.03
C ILE A 25 31.10 54.57 -9.66
N ASP A 26 32.01 54.59 -8.69
CA ASP A 26 32.00 53.57 -7.65
C ASP A 26 30.99 54.00 -6.58
N GLU A 27 30.52 53.01 -5.81
CA GLU A 27 29.57 53.08 -4.68
C GLU A 27 28.08 52.86 -5.00
N ALA A 28 27.71 51.60 -5.29
CA ALA A 28 26.43 51.07 -4.81
C ALA A 28 26.29 49.54 -4.69
N PHE A 29 27.33 48.69 -4.71
CA PHE A 29 27.12 47.24 -4.44
C PHE A 29 28.30 46.56 -3.71
N PRO A 30 28.07 45.89 -2.57
CA PRO A 30 29.11 45.16 -1.83
C PRO A 30 29.52 43.86 -2.56
N PRO A 31 30.66 43.22 -2.21
CA PRO A 31 31.28 42.13 -2.99
C PRO A 31 30.57 40.76 -2.87
N TYR A 32 29.25 40.75 -2.64
CA TYR A 32 28.44 39.54 -2.50
C TYR A 32 27.82 39.03 -3.81
N GLY A 33 28.04 39.72 -4.94
CA GLY A 33 27.45 39.35 -6.23
C GLY A 33 27.82 37.96 -6.74
N GLY A 34 29.04 37.49 -6.42
CA GLY A 34 29.48 36.12 -6.76
C GLY A 34 28.76 35.04 -5.95
N LEU A 35 28.47 35.30 -4.67
CA LEU A 35 27.79 34.35 -3.79
C LEU A 35 26.30 34.25 -4.14
N ILE A 36 25.65 35.37 -4.41
CA ILE A 36 24.23 35.42 -4.80
C ILE A 36 24.04 34.76 -6.18
N SER A 37 24.94 35.02 -7.13
CA SER A 37 24.97 34.36 -8.45
C SER A 37 25.21 32.86 -8.36
N ALA A 38 26.15 32.42 -7.51
CA ALA A 38 26.41 31.00 -7.30
C ALA A 38 25.24 30.28 -6.62
N LEU A 39 24.61 30.90 -5.62
CA LEU A 39 23.45 30.36 -4.92
C LEU A 39 22.21 30.31 -5.83
N SER A 40 21.98 31.31 -6.67
CA SER A 40 20.87 31.31 -7.63
C SER A 40 21.07 30.26 -8.74
N THR A 41 22.30 30.10 -9.23
CA THR A 41 22.65 29.05 -10.20
C THR A 41 22.51 27.66 -9.57
N LEU A 42 22.96 27.47 -8.33
CA LEU A 42 22.77 26.23 -7.59
C LEU A 42 21.29 25.92 -7.36
N ALA A 43 20.48 26.92 -6.99
CA ALA A 43 19.05 26.77 -6.82
C ALA A 43 18.34 26.41 -8.13
N LEU A 44 18.74 27.00 -9.26
CA LEU A 44 18.23 26.66 -10.59
C LEU A 44 18.69 25.27 -11.05
N CYS A 45 19.91 24.84 -10.76
CA CYS A 45 20.39 23.48 -11.01
C CYS A 45 19.64 22.45 -10.15
N ILE A 46 19.36 22.78 -8.89
CA ILE A 46 18.58 21.93 -7.99
C ILE A 46 17.13 21.87 -8.45
N ALA A 47 16.51 23.01 -8.77
CA ALA A 47 15.14 23.10 -9.26
C ALA A 47 14.99 22.38 -10.61
N SER A 48 15.93 22.56 -11.54
CA SER A 48 15.92 21.87 -12.83
C SER A 48 16.20 20.37 -12.69
N TYR A 49 17.04 19.93 -11.74
CA TYR A 49 17.18 18.52 -11.38
C TYR A 49 15.90 17.94 -10.80
N TYR A 50 15.23 18.62 -9.86
CA TYR A 50 13.97 18.15 -9.28
C TYR A 50 12.82 18.21 -10.30
N MET A 51 12.81 19.20 -11.19
CA MET A 51 11.87 19.32 -12.30
C MET A 51 12.12 18.23 -13.34
N MET A 52 13.37 17.94 -13.70
CA MET A 52 13.74 16.82 -14.56
C MET A 52 13.40 15.48 -13.91
N LYS A 53 13.58 15.31 -12.60
CA LYS A 53 13.19 14.11 -11.84
C LYS A 53 11.66 13.97 -11.74
N TRP A 54 10.94 15.08 -11.67
CA TRP A 54 9.48 15.13 -11.64
C TRP A 54 8.88 14.85 -13.01
N ILE A 55 9.46 15.40 -14.09
CA ILE A 55 9.10 15.13 -15.49
C ILE A 55 9.51 13.72 -15.90
N SER A 56 10.71 13.28 -15.52
CA SER A 56 11.21 11.91 -15.71
C SER A 56 10.71 11.02 -14.58
N GLY A 57 9.43 11.15 -14.19
CA GLY A 57 8.76 10.27 -13.25
C GLY A 57 8.78 8.85 -13.80
N ASP A 58 9.95 8.20 -13.66
CA ASP A 58 10.21 6.84 -14.09
C ASP A 58 9.40 5.97 -13.13
N VAL A 59 8.13 5.73 -13.46
CA VAL A 59 7.28 4.68 -12.88
C VAL A 59 7.82 3.33 -13.36
N THR A 60 9.09 3.10 -13.09
CA THR A 60 9.79 1.87 -13.39
C THR A 60 9.78 1.03 -12.13
N VAL A 61 9.60 -0.28 -12.27
CA VAL A 61 9.66 -1.18 -11.12
C VAL A 61 11.10 -1.62 -10.94
N PRO A 62 11.86 -1.10 -9.95
CA PRO A 62 13.21 -1.57 -9.71
C PRO A 62 13.15 -2.99 -9.17
N ILE A 63 13.61 -3.95 -9.93
CA ILE A 63 13.82 -5.32 -9.50
C ILE A 63 15.16 -5.36 -8.76
N ARG A 64 15.14 -5.92 -7.55
CA ARG A 64 16.36 -6.20 -6.79
C ARG A 64 17.19 -7.22 -7.56
N ASP A 65 18.47 -6.95 -7.73
CA ASP A 65 19.40 -7.90 -8.33
C ASP A 65 19.74 -9.01 -7.33
N VAL A 66 18.97 -10.11 -7.35
CA VAL A 66 19.19 -11.32 -6.52
C VAL A 66 20.29 -12.22 -7.08
N SER A 67 20.87 -11.90 -8.24
CA SER A 67 21.91 -12.75 -8.86
C SER A 67 23.22 -12.80 -8.07
N LYS A 68 23.33 -12.07 -6.95
CA LYS A 68 24.56 -11.97 -6.15
C LYS A 68 24.43 -12.19 -4.65
N THR A 69 23.24 -12.02 -4.07
CA THR A 69 23.04 -12.19 -2.62
C THR A 69 21.63 -12.65 -2.30
N HIS A 70 21.52 -13.55 -1.33
CA HIS A 70 20.25 -13.92 -0.71
C HIS A 70 19.62 -12.73 0.01
N ASN A 71 18.29 -12.73 0.15
CA ASN A 71 17.57 -11.73 0.94
C ASN A 71 17.42 -12.18 2.39
N TRP A 72 18.48 -12.00 3.17
CA TRP A 72 18.56 -12.42 4.56
C TRP A 72 17.59 -11.66 5.48
N LYS A 73 16.96 -12.41 6.36
CA LYS A 73 16.07 -11.99 7.46
C LYS A 73 16.45 -12.75 8.72
N ASP A 74 16.28 -12.12 9.87
CA ASP A 74 16.54 -12.78 11.14
C ASP A 74 15.52 -13.90 11.38
N VAL A 75 16.01 -15.06 11.81
CA VAL A 75 15.16 -16.16 12.26
C VAL A 75 14.46 -15.72 13.54
N LYS A 76 13.13 -15.74 13.52
CA LYS A 76 12.34 -15.47 14.71
C LYS A 76 12.48 -16.63 15.71
N ILE A 77 12.34 -16.33 16.99
CA ILE A 77 12.28 -17.35 18.03
C ILE A 77 11.04 -18.21 17.78
N THR A 78 11.24 -19.46 17.38
CA THR A 78 10.17 -20.43 17.09
C THR A 78 10.40 -21.71 17.89
N ALA A 79 9.35 -22.50 18.09
CA ALA A 79 9.46 -23.84 18.69
C ALA A 79 10.22 -24.85 17.81
N LYS A 80 10.38 -24.55 16.52
CA LYS A 80 11.12 -25.35 15.56
C LYS A 80 12.63 -25.08 15.63
N SER A 81 13.42 -26.14 15.49
CA SER A 81 14.88 -26.10 15.30
C SER A 81 15.24 -25.69 13.87
N TRP A 82 16.23 -24.79 13.75
CA TRP A 82 16.77 -24.33 12.48
C TRP A 82 18.22 -24.75 12.35
N TYR A 83 18.67 -25.09 11.13
CA TYR A 83 20.03 -25.54 10.87
C TYR A 83 20.66 -24.72 9.75
N CYS A 84 21.95 -24.44 9.87
CA CYS A 84 22.70 -23.71 8.85
C CYS A 84 22.85 -24.56 7.58
N SER A 85 22.44 -24.06 6.43
CA SER A 85 22.56 -24.76 5.14
C SER A 85 24.00 -24.92 4.63
N ILE A 86 25.01 -24.51 5.41
CA ILE A 86 26.43 -24.60 5.05
C ILE A 86 27.22 -25.49 6.00
N CYS A 87 27.15 -25.25 7.32
CA CYS A 87 27.84 -26.08 8.31
C CYS A 87 26.94 -27.13 8.95
N GLU A 88 25.64 -27.14 8.65
CA GLU A 88 24.63 -28.05 9.20
C GLU A 88 24.44 -27.98 10.72
N GLU A 89 25.12 -27.04 11.38
CA GLU A 89 24.97 -26.77 12.82
C GLU A 89 23.62 -26.16 13.15
N LEU A 90 23.14 -26.46 14.37
CA LEU A 90 21.92 -25.88 14.93
C LEU A 90 22.08 -24.36 15.08
N LEU A 91 21.15 -23.61 14.51
CA LEU A 91 21.08 -22.15 14.66
C LEU A 91 20.45 -21.81 16.01
N ILE A 92 21.22 -21.13 16.85
CA ILE A 92 20.73 -20.61 18.12
C ILE A 92 19.63 -19.56 17.83
N ASN A 93 18.53 -19.65 18.58
CA ASN A 93 17.39 -18.74 18.48
C ASN A 93 17.82 -17.28 18.51
N GLY A 94 17.42 -16.51 17.50
CA GLY A 94 17.68 -15.07 17.38
C GLY A 94 19.05 -14.68 16.81
N ILE A 95 19.91 -15.63 16.45
CA ILE A 95 21.23 -15.35 15.86
C ILE A 95 21.30 -15.79 14.38
N GLY A 96 20.56 -16.84 14.03
CA GLY A 96 20.47 -17.33 12.65
C GLY A 96 19.72 -16.38 11.72
N VAL A 97 20.05 -16.44 10.43
CA VAL A 97 19.32 -15.76 9.35
C VAL A 97 18.76 -16.76 8.36
N TYR A 98 17.64 -16.42 7.71
CA TYR A 98 17.08 -17.16 6.59
C TYR A 98 16.82 -16.25 5.40
N CYS A 99 16.86 -16.81 4.19
CA CYS A 99 16.47 -16.08 3.00
C CYS A 99 14.96 -16.18 2.78
N ASP A 100 14.26 -15.04 2.75
CA ASP A 100 12.81 -15.00 2.51
C ASP A 100 12.40 -15.33 1.05
N CYS A 101 13.34 -15.52 0.14
CA CYS A 101 13.06 -15.91 -1.25
C CYS A 101 13.16 -17.42 -1.46
N CYS A 102 14.24 -18.07 -1.00
CA CYS A 102 14.48 -19.51 -1.24
C CYS A 102 14.36 -20.39 0.01
N GLY A 103 14.45 -19.83 1.22
CA GLY A 103 14.41 -20.59 2.47
C GLY A 103 15.78 -21.09 2.98
N VAL A 104 16.88 -20.81 2.27
CA VAL A 104 18.25 -21.11 2.75
C VAL A 104 18.47 -20.42 4.09
N CYS A 105 19.06 -21.15 5.04
CA CYS A 105 19.38 -20.64 6.36
C CYS A 105 20.89 -20.59 6.58
N SER A 106 21.36 -19.65 7.37
CA SER A 106 22.79 -19.49 7.66
C SER A 106 22.99 -18.89 9.05
N ASP A 107 24.06 -19.32 9.72
CA ASP A 107 24.62 -18.54 10.82
C ASP A 107 25.34 -17.29 10.26
N PRO A 108 25.61 -16.26 11.07
CA PRO A 108 26.26 -15.03 10.62
C PRO A 108 27.64 -15.23 9.96
N PHE A 109 28.41 -16.25 10.37
CA PHE A 109 29.75 -16.53 9.84
C PHE A 109 29.68 -17.24 8.48
N CYS A 110 28.62 -17.99 8.21
CA CYS A 110 28.41 -18.72 6.97
C CYS A 110 27.73 -17.91 5.85
N ILE A 111 27.19 -16.71 6.13
CA ILE A 111 26.45 -15.88 5.14
C ILE A 111 27.24 -15.71 3.83
N LYS A 112 28.53 -15.41 3.93
CA LYS A 112 29.39 -15.22 2.74
C LYS A 112 29.53 -16.50 1.93
N LYS A 113 29.71 -17.64 2.60
CA LYS A 113 29.80 -18.97 1.96
C LYS A 113 28.44 -19.35 1.33
N ALA A 114 27.32 -19.07 2.01
CA ALA A 114 25.98 -19.31 1.51
C ALA A 114 25.69 -18.52 0.23
N ASN A 115 26.02 -17.23 0.19
CA ASN A 115 25.88 -16.40 -1.02
C ASN A 115 26.73 -16.90 -2.21
N GLN A 116 27.82 -17.63 -1.96
CA GLN A 116 28.73 -18.12 -3.00
C GLN A 116 28.37 -19.53 -3.49
N ARG A 117 27.95 -20.42 -2.58
CA ARG A 117 27.76 -21.85 -2.86
C ARG A 117 26.33 -22.23 -3.19
N LEU A 118 25.35 -21.51 -2.62
CA LEU A 118 23.94 -21.85 -2.75
C LEU A 118 23.24 -20.80 -3.62
N PRO A 119 22.61 -21.20 -4.75
CA PRO A 119 21.84 -20.27 -5.57
C PRO A 119 20.61 -19.77 -4.81
N CYS A 120 20.21 -18.52 -5.07
CA CYS A 120 18.94 -17.97 -4.60
C CYS A 120 17.85 -18.13 -5.67
N LYS A 121 16.58 -17.92 -5.30
CA LYS A 121 15.44 -17.93 -6.21
C LYS A 121 15.64 -16.87 -7.30
N VAL A 122 15.66 -17.31 -8.55
CA VAL A 122 15.91 -16.44 -9.70
C VAL A 122 14.69 -15.59 -10.02
N ILE A 123 14.92 -14.32 -10.43
CA ILE A 123 13.82 -13.46 -10.88
C ILE A 123 13.57 -13.58 -12.38
N THR A 124 14.63 -13.77 -13.16
CA THR A 124 14.57 -13.84 -14.63
C THR A 124 15.38 -15.04 -15.13
N SER A 125 14.90 -15.68 -16.20
CA SER A 125 15.57 -16.80 -16.87
C SER A 125 15.49 -16.62 -18.40
N LYS A 126 16.44 -17.20 -19.12
CA LYS A 126 16.37 -17.31 -20.59
C LYS A 126 15.71 -18.61 -21.05
N SER A 127 15.70 -19.63 -20.19
CA SER A 127 15.08 -20.93 -20.45
C SER A 127 13.61 -20.87 -20.06
N GLU A 128 12.72 -21.32 -20.95
CA GLU A 128 11.29 -21.49 -20.67
C GLU A 128 11.01 -22.75 -19.83
N ILE A 129 12.00 -23.65 -19.71
CA ILE A 129 11.95 -24.79 -18.80
C ILE A 129 12.46 -24.34 -17.42
N GLN A 130 11.66 -24.60 -16.39
CA GLN A 130 12.01 -24.36 -15.00
C GLN A 130 12.16 -25.68 -14.26
N LEU A 131 13.40 -26.01 -13.90
CA LEU A 131 13.68 -27.12 -13.01
C LEU A 131 13.27 -26.79 -11.57
N HIS A 132 13.00 -27.83 -10.78
CA HIS A 132 12.83 -27.68 -9.35
C HIS A 132 14.07 -27.03 -8.71
N HIS A 133 13.86 -26.06 -7.83
CA HIS A 133 14.91 -25.46 -7.01
C HIS A 133 14.76 -25.96 -5.58
N TRP A 134 15.38 -27.11 -5.32
CA TRP A 134 15.38 -27.78 -4.02
C TRP A 134 16.29 -27.08 -3.01
N VAL A 135 15.78 -26.88 -1.80
CA VAL A 135 16.52 -26.42 -0.62
C VAL A 135 16.43 -27.51 0.44
N LYS A 136 17.58 -27.89 1.00
CA LYS A 136 17.68 -28.96 2.00
C LYS A 136 17.28 -28.47 3.39
N GLY A 137 16.44 -29.25 4.05
CA GLY A 137 15.96 -29.15 5.42
C GLY A 137 15.18 -27.88 5.75
N ASN A 138 15.12 -27.57 7.04
CA ASN A 138 14.36 -26.44 7.58
C ASN A 138 12.90 -26.40 7.08
N LEU A 139 12.27 -27.57 6.97
CA LEU A 139 10.88 -27.71 6.50
C LEU A 139 9.88 -27.14 7.52
N PRO A 140 8.71 -26.66 7.09
CA PRO A 140 7.62 -26.34 8.00
C PRO A 140 7.26 -27.53 8.91
N LEU A 141 6.77 -27.25 10.13
CA LEU A 141 6.25 -28.31 11.01
C LEU A 141 5.06 -29.01 10.33
N GLY A 142 5.03 -30.34 10.38
CA GLY A 142 3.99 -31.15 9.73
C GLY A 142 4.08 -31.15 8.19
N ALA A 143 5.25 -30.84 7.61
CA ALA A 143 5.45 -31.00 6.18
C ALA A 143 5.32 -32.47 5.77
N THR A 144 4.53 -32.77 4.74
CA THR A 144 4.34 -34.12 4.23
C THR A 144 5.01 -34.29 2.87
N CYS A 145 5.53 -35.49 2.61
CA CYS A 145 6.16 -35.80 1.34
C CYS A 145 5.10 -35.89 0.22
N ASP A 146 5.36 -35.22 -0.90
CA ASP A 146 4.48 -35.24 -2.08
C ASP A 146 4.38 -36.63 -2.74
N VAL A 147 5.32 -37.54 -2.44
CA VAL A 147 5.42 -38.87 -3.06
C VAL A 147 4.81 -39.98 -2.20
N CYS A 148 5.23 -40.12 -0.94
CA CYS A 148 4.75 -41.18 -0.05
C CYS A 148 3.68 -40.72 0.94
N HIS A 149 3.43 -39.41 1.04
CA HIS A 149 2.48 -38.80 1.97
C HIS A 149 2.78 -38.99 3.47
N GLU A 150 3.97 -39.48 3.81
CA GLU A 150 4.47 -39.53 5.18
C GLU A 150 5.11 -38.19 5.60
N GLU A 151 5.25 -37.98 6.90
CA GLU A 151 5.82 -36.76 7.48
C GLU A 151 7.33 -36.64 7.14
N CYS A 152 7.75 -35.44 6.74
CA CYS A 152 9.13 -35.07 6.51
C CYS A 152 9.75 -34.42 7.76
N ALA A 153 11.08 -34.38 7.82
CA ALA A 153 11.87 -33.80 8.89
C ALA A 153 11.57 -34.42 10.27
N VAL A 154 11.28 -35.73 10.31
CA VAL A 154 11.14 -36.52 11.54
C VAL A 154 12.48 -36.58 12.28
N GLU A 155 13.58 -36.70 11.54
CA GLU A 155 14.94 -36.68 12.10
C GLU A 155 15.46 -35.24 12.26
N PRO A 156 16.13 -34.91 13.38
CA PRO A 156 16.73 -33.59 13.56
C PRO A 156 17.86 -33.35 12.54
N GLY A 157 17.79 -32.24 11.81
CA GLY A 157 18.86 -31.82 10.89
C GLY A 157 18.36 -31.37 9.52
N LEU A 158 19.28 -31.37 8.54
CA LEU A 158 19.00 -31.08 7.14
C LEU A 158 18.93 -32.37 6.33
N VAL A 159 17.79 -33.04 6.38
CA VAL A 159 17.57 -34.33 5.70
C VAL A 159 16.78 -34.13 4.40
N ASP A 160 15.51 -33.77 4.53
CA ASP A 160 14.56 -33.70 3.41
C ASP A 160 14.61 -32.39 2.62
N PHE A 161 13.90 -32.29 1.51
CA PHE A 161 13.98 -31.16 0.59
C PHE A 161 12.65 -30.45 0.43
N GLN A 162 12.70 -29.14 0.16
CA GLN A 162 11.55 -28.37 -0.33
C GLN A 162 11.92 -27.52 -1.54
N CYS A 163 11.06 -27.53 -2.55
CA CYS A 163 11.24 -26.70 -3.73
C CYS A 163 10.74 -25.27 -3.47
N CYS A 164 11.56 -24.24 -3.70
CA CYS A 164 11.15 -22.84 -3.47
C CYS A 164 10.21 -22.25 -4.54
N TRP A 165 9.82 -23.02 -5.56
CA TRP A 165 8.81 -22.63 -6.55
C TRP A 165 7.45 -23.28 -6.28
N CYS A 166 7.38 -24.61 -6.34
CA CYS A 166 6.12 -25.33 -6.10
C CYS A 166 5.81 -25.58 -4.61
N ASN A 167 6.74 -25.28 -3.69
CA ASN A 167 6.62 -25.45 -2.25
C ASN A 167 6.38 -26.89 -1.74
N ARG A 168 6.45 -27.89 -2.62
CA ARG A 168 6.40 -29.31 -2.24
C ARG A 168 7.59 -29.70 -1.38
N ALA A 169 7.32 -30.48 -0.33
CA ALA A 169 8.33 -31.18 0.46
C ALA A 169 8.48 -32.62 -0.05
N VAL A 170 9.70 -33.15 0.00
CA VAL A 170 10.01 -34.51 -0.45
C VAL A 170 11.16 -35.08 0.36
N HIS A 171 11.06 -36.36 0.73
CA HIS A 171 12.19 -37.05 1.35
C HIS A 171 13.37 -37.17 0.39
N GLU A 172 14.58 -37.23 0.93
CA GLU A 172 15.81 -37.44 0.13
C GLU A 172 15.70 -38.69 -0.78
N TYR A 173 15.20 -39.80 -0.25
CA TYR A 173 15.02 -41.05 -0.99
C TYR A 173 13.79 -41.06 -1.93
N CYS A 174 12.89 -40.09 -1.78
CA CYS A 174 11.74 -39.91 -2.68
C CYS A 174 12.03 -38.95 -3.83
N LEU A 175 13.13 -38.19 -3.77
CA LEU A 175 13.45 -37.13 -4.73
C LEU A 175 13.53 -37.64 -6.17
N SER A 176 14.11 -38.82 -6.39
CA SER A 176 14.27 -39.45 -7.72
C SER A 176 12.97 -39.91 -8.36
N LYS A 177 11.86 -39.94 -7.59
CA LYS A 177 10.53 -40.32 -8.09
C LYS A 177 9.74 -39.13 -8.64
N LEU A 178 10.23 -37.90 -8.47
CA LEU A 178 9.60 -36.69 -9.01
C LEU A 178 10.20 -36.31 -10.37
N SER A 179 9.39 -35.61 -11.16
CA SER A 179 9.87 -34.91 -12.36
C SER A 179 10.95 -33.89 -12.01
N GLU A 180 11.95 -33.73 -12.87
CA GLU A 180 12.94 -32.65 -12.75
C GLU A 180 12.33 -31.26 -13.03
N ASP A 181 11.32 -31.23 -13.90
CA ASP A 181 10.60 -30.02 -14.29
C ASP A 181 9.57 -29.63 -13.21
N CYS A 182 9.64 -28.37 -12.79
CA CYS A 182 8.74 -27.78 -11.81
C CYS A 182 7.48 -27.21 -12.48
N ASP A 183 6.32 -27.69 -12.04
CA ASP A 183 4.99 -27.24 -12.48
C ASP A 183 4.47 -25.99 -11.73
N PHE A 184 5.27 -25.41 -10.83
CA PHE A 184 4.92 -24.31 -9.92
C PHE A 184 3.80 -24.60 -8.89
N GLY A 185 3.37 -25.85 -8.76
CA GLY A 185 2.39 -26.28 -7.76
C GLY A 185 0.96 -25.77 -8.01
N PRO A 186 0.06 -25.89 -7.01
CA PRO A 186 -1.38 -25.71 -7.19
C PRO A 186 -1.79 -24.27 -7.52
N PHE A 187 -1.06 -23.26 -7.05
CA PHE A 187 -1.34 -21.84 -7.36
C PHE A 187 -0.44 -21.29 -8.47
N ARG A 188 0.02 -22.13 -9.40
CA ARG A 188 0.86 -21.71 -10.53
C ARG A 188 0.28 -20.52 -11.29
N ASP A 189 -1.05 -20.44 -11.41
CA ASP A 189 -1.73 -19.39 -12.16
C ASP A 189 -1.49 -17.98 -11.57
N MET A 190 -1.03 -17.89 -10.31
CA MET A 190 -0.69 -16.64 -9.63
C MET A 190 0.76 -16.22 -9.79
N ILE A 191 1.63 -17.12 -10.24
CA ILE A 191 3.08 -16.90 -10.32
C ILE A 191 3.43 -16.32 -11.70
N VAL A 192 4.32 -15.32 -11.72
CA VAL A 192 4.98 -14.86 -12.94
C VAL A 192 6.30 -15.62 -13.08
N PRO A 193 6.41 -16.57 -14.02
CA PRO A 193 7.59 -17.41 -14.11
C PRO A 193 8.85 -16.62 -14.50
N PRO A 194 10.06 -17.08 -14.15
CA PRO A 194 11.29 -16.34 -14.42
C PRO A 194 11.49 -15.98 -15.90
N TRP A 195 11.15 -16.87 -16.84
CA TRP A 195 11.32 -16.58 -18.28
C TRP A 195 10.35 -15.53 -18.81
N CYS A 196 9.28 -15.25 -18.07
CA CYS A 196 8.31 -14.22 -18.41
C CYS A 196 8.79 -12.82 -18.04
N VAL A 197 9.70 -12.69 -17.06
CA VAL A 197 10.17 -11.39 -16.55
C VAL A 197 11.27 -10.82 -17.44
N GLN A 198 10.97 -9.73 -18.16
CA GLN A 198 11.94 -9.02 -18.98
C GLN A 198 12.51 -7.81 -18.23
N VAL A 199 13.83 -7.79 -18.07
CA VAL A 199 14.53 -6.72 -17.33
C VAL A 199 15.48 -5.92 -18.22
N ALA A 200 15.57 -4.62 -17.98
CA ALA A 200 16.59 -3.74 -18.53
C ALA A 200 17.58 -3.34 -17.43
N ARG A 201 18.89 -3.38 -17.74
CA ARG A 201 19.94 -2.89 -16.82
C ARG A 201 20.18 -1.41 -17.08
N ARG A 202 19.91 -0.54 -16.10
CA ARG A 202 20.32 0.87 -16.15
C ARG A 202 21.75 0.99 -15.63
N LYS A 203 22.68 1.48 -16.45
CA LYS A 203 24.05 1.82 -16.04
C LYS A 203 24.04 3.24 -15.46
N SER A 204 23.61 3.44 -14.22
CA SER A 204 23.95 4.65 -13.46
C SER A 204 24.75 4.27 -12.20
N SER A 205 25.70 5.13 -11.83
CA SER A 205 26.86 4.81 -11.00
C SER A 205 26.60 4.67 -9.49
N ILE A 206 25.36 4.80 -9.01
CA ILE A 206 25.09 4.87 -7.56
C ILE A 206 24.20 3.71 -7.07
N HIS A 207 23.30 3.15 -7.88
CA HIS A 207 22.58 1.93 -7.54
C HIS A 207 22.26 1.08 -8.78
N ARG A 208 22.72 -0.18 -8.79
CA ARG A 208 22.39 -1.15 -9.84
C ARG A 208 21.00 -1.73 -9.58
N HIS A 209 19.96 -1.10 -10.13
CA HIS A 209 18.63 -1.69 -10.17
C HIS A 209 18.33 -2.25 -11.56
N MET A 210 17.83 -3.48 -11.63
CA MET A 210 17.19 -3.99 -12.84
C MET A 210 15.83 -3.29 -12.93
N LEU A 211 15.39 -2.87 -14.11
CA LEU A 211 14.06 -2.29 -14.28
C LEU A 211 13.18 -3.28 -15.02
N LEU A 212 11.98 -3.54 -14.52
CA LEU A 212 11.00 -4.33 -15.25
C LEU A 212 10.61 -3.58 -16.53
N ARG A 213 10.85 -4.20 -17.68
CA ARG A 213 10.57 -3.62 -19.01
C ARG A 213 9.31 -4.21 -19.65
N GLY A 214 9.00 -5.47 -19.32
CA GLY A 214 7.88 -6.19 -19.89
C GLY A 214 7.69 -7.52 -19.20
N VAL A 215 6.48 -8.09 -19.34
CA VAL A 215 6.17 -9.42 -18.85
C VAL A 215 5.52 -10.21 -19.98
N LYS A 216 6.10 -11.35 -20.36
CA LYS A 216 5.50 -12.24 -21.36
C LYS A 216 4.41 -13.09 -20.72
N HIS A 217 3.41 -13.48 -21.51
CA HIS A 217 2.44 -14.49 -21.12
C HIS A 217 3.11 -15.89 -21.12
N PRO A 218 2.91 -16.74 -20.09
CA PRO A 218 3.55 -18.06 -19.99
C PRO A 218 2.91 -19.14 -20.87
N GLY A 219 1.76 -18.84 -21.50
CA GLY A 219 0.98 -19.78 -22.30
C GLY A 219 -0.02 -20.62 -21.49
N TRP A 220 -0.12 -20.38 -20.18
CA TRP A 220 -1.03 -21.11 -19.29
C TRP A 220 -2.47 -20.64 -19.43
N LYS A 221 -3.40 -21.60 -19.49
CA LYS A 221 -4.84 -21.30 -19.47
C LYS A 221 -5.24 -20.75 -18.11
N ASN A 222 -6.06 -19.70 -18.09
CA ASN A 222 -6.55 -19.03 -16.87
C ASN A 222 -5.47 -18.39 -15.99
N TRP A 223 -4.30 -18.05 -16.55
CA TRP A 223 -3.26 -17.35 -15.80
C TRP A 223 -3.79 -16.01 -15.25
N ARG A 224 -3.62 -15.81 -13.94
CA ARG A 224 -4.12 -14.65 -13.18
C ARG A 224 -3.05 -14.23 -12.17
N PRO A 225 -2.04 -13.49 -12.63
CA PRO A 225 -0.87 -13.15 -11.83
C PRO A 225 -1.28 -12.37 -10.57
N LEU A 226 -0.68 -12.75 -9.44
CA LEU A 226 -0.88 -12.08 -8.16
C LEU A 226 0.29 -11.12 -7.89
N ILE A 227 -0.02 -9.85 -7.64
CA ILE A 227 0.94 -8.85 -7.20
C ILE A 227 0.63 -8.47 -5.77
N VAL A 228 1.61 -8.61 -4.88
CA VAL A 228 1.42 -8.39 -3.44
C VAL A 228 2.04 -7.05 -3.07
N VAL A 229 1.26 -6.21 -2.41
CA VAL A 229 1.70 -4.92 -1.90
C VAL A 229 1.44 -4.83 -0.41
N ALA A 230 2.47 -4.49 0.36
CA ALA A 230 2.34 -4.28 1.79
C ALA A 230 3.29 -3.18 2.24
N ASN A 231 2.93 -2.46 3.30
CA ASN A 231 3.92 -1.63 4.01
C ASN A 231 4.53 -2.49 5.13
N ARG A 232 5.86 -2.66 5.15
CA ARG A 232 6.54 -3.48 6.17
C ARG A 232 6.22 -3.11 7.62
N LYS A 233 5.87 -1.85 7.88
CA LYS A 233 5.57 -1.33 9.24
C LYS A 233 4.12 -1.54 9.66
N SER A 234 3.24 -2.00 8.75
CA SER A 234 1.82 -2.22 9.05
C SER A 234 1.61 -3.41 10.00
N GLY A 235 0.59 -3.32 10.85
CA GLY A 235 0.16 -4.42 11.73
C GLY A 235 1.24 -4.88 12.71
N ASN A 236 1.98 -3.98 13.37
CA ASN A 236 3.06 -4.36 14.29
C ASN A 236 4.18 -5.21 13.65
N ASN A 237 4.59 -4.85 12.42
CA ASN A 237 5.52 -5.62 11.57
C ASN A 237 4.96 -6.92 10.98
N ASP A 238 3.67 -7.21 11.10
CA ASP A 238 3.01 -8.26 10.31
C ASP A 238 3.24 -8.04 8.82
N GLY A 239 3.25 -6.79 8.35
CA GLY A 239 3.54 -6.46 6.95
C GLY A 239 4.89 -7.00 6.46
N ALA A 240 5.93 -7.01 7.31
CA ALA A 240 7.22 -7.60 6.97
C ALA A 240 7.14 -9.13 6.84
N LEU A 241 6.35 -9.79 7.69
CA LEU A 241 6.09 -11.23 7.61
C LEU A 241 5.35 -11.58 6.31
N ILE A 242 4.28 -10.84 5.98
CA ILE A 242 3.54 -11.03 4.72
C ILE A 242 4.47 -10.92 3.50
N LEU A 243 5.29 -9.87 3.45
CA LEU A 243 6.26 -9.70 2.36
C LEU A 243 7.26 -10.86 2.28
N SER A 244 7.66 -11.41 3.44
CA SER A 244 8.58 -12.55 3.52
C SER A 244 7.95 -13.81 2.93
N GLU A 245 6.77 -14.18 3.42
CA GLU A 245 6.06 -15.41 3.04
C GLU A 245 5.65 -15.40 1.55
N PHE A 246 5.19 -14.27 1.04
CA PHE A 246 4.86 -14.15 -0.38
C PHE A 246 6.10 -14.15 -1.30
N ARG A 247 7.29 -13.70 -0.84
CA ARG A 247 8.53 -13.82 -1.65
C ARG A 247 9.00 -15.26 -1.75
N ARG A 248 8.76 -16.06 -0.71
CA ARG A 248 9.02 -17.50 -0.72
C ARG A 248 8.14 -18.21 -1.74
N PHE A 249 6.88 -17.80 -1.84
CA PHE A 249 5.92 -18.42 -2.74
C PHE A 249 6.00 -17.90 -4.19
N LEU A 250 5.81 -16.60 -4.39
CA LEU A 250 5.77 -15.95 -5.71
C LEU A 250 7.18 -15.68 -6.26
N ASN A 251 7.26 -15.23 -7.51
CA ASN A 251 8.48 -14.59 -7.99
C ASN A 251 8.75 -13.34 -7.12
N PRO A 252 9.95 -13.15 -6.54
CA PRO A 252 10.23 -12.02 -5.66
C PRO A 252 9.94 -10.64 -6.28
N ALA A 253 9.92 -10.52 -7.61
CA ALA A 253 9.53 -9.30 -8.30
C ALA A 253 8.05 -8.93 -8.10
N GLN A 254 7.17 -9.90 -7.86
CA GLN A 254 5.73 -9.71 -7.64
C GLN A 254 5.40 -9.14 -6.24
N VAL A 255 6.37 -9.02 -5.35
CA VAL A 255 6.16 -8.64 -3.94
C VAL A 255 6.81 -7.29 -3.64
N LEU A 256 5.99 -6.25 -3.57
CA LEU A 256 6.42 -4.86 -3.45
C LEU A 256 6.15 -4.29 -2.06
N ASP A 257 7.14 -3.59 -1.54
CA ASP A 257 7.04 -2.91 -0.26
C ASP A 257 6.70 -1.43 -0.44
N LEU A 258 5.55 -1.03 0.10
CA LEU A 258 5.06 0.35 0.04
C LEU A 258 5.88 1.33 0.91
N ALA A 259 6.71 0.82 1.84
CA ALA A 259 7.66 1.66 2.56
C ALA A 259 8.86 2.09 1.69
N GLU A 260 9.12 1.35 0.60
CA GLU A 260 10.19 1.68 -0.34
C GLU A 260 9.68 2.37 -1.61
N ARG A 261 8.42 2.10 -2.01
CA ARG A 261 7.89 2.47 -3.32
C ARG A 261 6.43 2.88 -3.26
N PRO A 262 5.97 3.82 -4.10
CA PRO A 262 4.56 4.15 -4.19
C PRO A 262 3.75 3.04 -4.89
N PRO A 263 2.43 2.96 -4.68
CA PRO A 263 1.52 2.01 -5.34
C PRO A 263 1.60 2.03 -6.86
N ALA A 264 1.93 3.18 -7.46
CA ALA A 264 2.12 3.29 -8.90
C ALA A 264 3.14 2.26 -9.44
N ALA A 265 4.17 1.93 -8.67
CA ALA A 265 5.13 0.90 -9.06
C ALA A 265 4.52 -0.52 -9.09
N ALA A 266 3.56 -0.82 -8.22
CA ALA A 266 2.86 -2.09 -8.27
C ALA A 266 1.84 -2.13 -9.41
N LEU A 267 1.16 -1.01 -9.65
CA LEU A 267 0.16 -0.86 -10.72
C LEU A 267 0.78 -0.86 -12.12
N GLN A 268 2.08 -0.57 -12.24
CA GLN A 268 2.84 -0.73 -13.48
C GLN A 268 2.77 -2.17 -14.02
N TRP A 269 2.62 -3.18 -13.15
CA TRP A 269 2.43 -4.56 -13.59
C TRP A 269 1.16 -4.72 -14.44
N SER A 270 0.06 -4.04 -14.08
CA SER A 270 -1.18 -4.06 -14.86
C SER A 270 -0.97 -3.50 -16.27
N ILE A 271 -0.15 -2.45 -16.41
CA ILE A 271 0.19 -1.87 -17.72
C ILE A 271 1.05 -2.84 -18.54
N LEU A 272 2.06 -3.43 -17.91
CA LEU A 272 3.04 -4.30 -18.59
C LEU A 272 2.49 -5.67 -18.99
N MET A 273 1.37 -6.08 -18.39
CA MET A 273 0.72 -7.36 -18.63
C MET A 273 -0.57 -7.25 -19.44
N ALA A 274 -0.99 -6.03 -19.79
CA ALA A 274 -2.16 -5.81 -20.63
C ALA A 274 -2.06 -6.63 -21.95
N PRO A 275 -3.15 -7.28 -22.41
CA PRO A 275 -4.54 -7.16 -21.93
C PRO A 275 -4.91 -8.07 -20.74
N GLU A 276 -3.95 -8.80 -20.16
CA GLU A 276 -4.23 -9.70 -19.03
C GLU A 276 -4.63 -8.92 -17.78
N ARG A 277 -5.58 -9.48 -17.03
CA ARG A 277 -6.03 -8.89 -15.76
C ARG A 277 -5.13 -9.34 -14.62
N VAL A 278 -4.59 -8.35 -13.91
CA VAL A 278 -3.77 -8.58 -12.71
C VAL A 278 -4.64 -8.55 -11.45
N THR A 279 -4.34 -9.45 -10.52
CA THR A 279 -4.89 -9.41 -9.15
C THR A 279 -3.87 -8.75 -8.23
N LEU A 280 -4.29 -7.73 -7.49
CA LEU A 280 -3.47 -7.06 -6.47
C LEU A 280 -3.93 -7.48 -5.08
N LEU A 281 -3.04 -8.02 -4.25
CA LEU A 281 -3.30 -8.24 -2.82
C LEU A 281 -2.73 -7.07 -2.01
N ALA A 282 -3.62 -6.25 -1.49
CA ALA A 282 -3.29 -5.12 -0.62
C ALA A 282 -3.26 -5.54 0.85
N ALA A 283 -2.06 -5.74 1.40
CA ALA A 283 -1.85 -6.02 2.81
C ALA A 283 -1.68 -4.73 3.61
N GLY A 284 -2.75 -4.30 4.28
CA GLY A 284 -2.83 -3.00 4.93
C GLY A 284 -4.13 -2.78 5.69
N GLY A 285 -4.34 -1.54 6.14
CA GLY A 285 -5.65 -1.08 6.61
C GLY A 285 -6.41 -0.34 5.51
N ASP A 286 -7.57 0.22 5.85
CA ASP A 286 -8.48 0.89 4.91
C ASP A 286 -7.79 1.99 4.09
N GLY A 287 -7.03 2.89 4.73
CA GLY A 287 -6.27 3.93 4.02
C GLY A 287 -5.23 3.41 3.01
N THR A 288 -4.62 2.23 3.26
CA THR A 288 -3.71 1.60 2.28
C THR A 288 -4.45 1.13 1.04
N VAL A 289 -5.62 0.51 1.25
CA VAL A 289 -6.47 0.04 0.15
C VAL A 289 -7.01 1.22 -0.66
N ALA A 290 -7.54 2.25 0.01
CA ALA A 290 -8.00 3.48 -0.63
C ALA A 290 -6.90 4.17 -1.45
N TRP A 291 -5.66 4.18 -0.96
CA TRP A 291 -4.51 4.73 -1.70
C TRP A 291 -4.24 3.97 -3.00
N ILE A 292 -4.29 2.64 -2.97
CA ILE A 292 -4.09 1.79 -4.16
C ILE A 292 -5.22 2.02 -5.17
N LEU A 293 -6.49 1.94 -4.73
CA LEU A 293 -7.66 2.12 -5.61
C LEU A 293 -7.67 3.51 -6.26
N THR A 294 -7.31 4.54 -5.49
CA THR A 294 -7.19 5.92 -5.99
C THR A 294 -6.05 6.06 -6.99
N THR A 295 -4.91 5.40 -6.73
CA THR A 295 -3.78 5.44 -7.66
C THR A 295 -4.11 4.71 -8.96
N ALA A 296 -4.79 3.56 -8.90
CA ALA A 296 -5.27 2.83 -10.07
C ALA A 296 -6.19 3.70 -10.94
N TYR A 297 -7.14 4.39 -10.31
CA TYR A 297 -8.03 5.33 -11.00
C TYR A 297 -7.28 6.49 -11.67
N LYS A 298 -6.32 7.10 -10.97
CA LYS A 298 -5.53 8.21 -11.50
C LYS A 298 -4.61 7.82 -12.66
N LEU A 299 -4.20 6.54 -12.72
CA LEU A 299 -3.41 6.00 -13.81
C LEU A 299 -4.27 5.55 -14.99
N ASP A 300 -5.61 5.59 -14.87
CA ASP A 300 -6.57 5.23 -15.92
C ASP A 300 -6.28 3.87 -16.55
N LEU A 301 -6.14 2.85 -15.69
CA LEU A 301 -5.68 1.53 -16.10
C LEU A 301 -6.76 0.75 -16.84
N GLU A 302 -6.39 0.20 -18.00
CA GLU A 302 -7.21 -0.74 -18.75
C GLU A 302 -6.41 -2.01 -19.08
N PRO A 303 -6.78 -3.19 -18.55
CA PRO A 303 -7.90 -3.42 -17.65
C PRO A 303 -7.65 -2.96 -16.20
N ASP A 304 -8.71 -2.52 -15.51
CA ASP A 304 -8.68 -2.20 -14.08
C ASP A 304 -8.31 -3.47 -13.26
N PRO A 305 -7.27 -3.41 -12.42
CA PRO A 305 -6.87 -4.57 -11.63
C PRO A 305 -7.87 -4.87 -10.52
N ALA A 306 -8.05 -6.15 -10.20
CA ALA A 306 -8.92 -6.56 -9.11
C ALA A 306 -8.14 -6.54 -7.78
N VAL A 307 -8.64 -5.82 -6.77
CA VAL A 307 -7.96 -5.68 -5.48
C VAL A 307 -8.55 -6.63 -4.43
N ALA A 308 -7.74 -7.55 -3.92
CA ALA A 308 -7.96 -8.32 -2.70
C ALA A 308 -7.34 -7.61 -1.49
N ILE A 309 -7.84 -7.90 -0.29
CA ILE A 309 -7.40 -7.25 0.95
C ILE A 309 -6.82 -8.29 1.91
N PHE A 310 -5.64 -8.00 2.47
CA PHE A 310 -5.14 -8.71 3.65
C PHE A 310 -5.17 -7.73 4.85
N PRO A 311 -6.07 -7.93 5.84
CA PRO A 311 -6.34 -6.93 6.87
C PRO A 311 -5.22 -6.84 7.91
N LEU A 312 -4.36 -5.82 7.78
CA LEU A 312 -3.30 -5.50 8.74
C LEU A 312 -3.64 -4.33 9.67
N GLY A 313 -4.69 -3.57 9.38
CA GLY A 313 -5.13 -2.42 10.17
C GLY A 313 -5.81 -2.78 11.49
N THR A 314 -6.27 -1.76 12.22
CA THR A 314 -6.98 -1.92 13.50
C THR A 314 -8.51 -2.01 13.32
N GLY A 315 -9.08 -1.23 12.39
CA GLY A 315 -10.52 -1.20 12.07
C GLY A 315 -10.89 -2.29 11.04
N ASN A 316 -10.30 -2.17 9.84
CA ASN A 316 -10.47 -3.08 8.69
C ASN A 316 -11.94 -3.18 8.27
N ASP A 317 -12.66 -2.06 8.27
CA ASP A 317 -14.10 -2.01 7.99
C ASP A 317 -14.39 -2.51 6.56
N LEU A 318 -13.60 -2.10 5.58
CA LEU A 318 -13.74 -2.58 4.20
C LEU A 318 -13.48 -4.08 4.10
N SER A 319 -12.44 -4.57 4.75
CA SER A 319 -12.10 -6.00 4.78
C SER A 319 -13.23 -6.86 5.36
N ARG A 320 -13.92 -6.36 6.41
CA ARG A 320 -15.05 -7.06 7.02
C ARG A 320 -16.22 -7.18 6.05
N VAL A 321 -16.59 -6.06 5.41
CA VAL A 321 -17.70 -5.99 4.45
C VAL A 321 -17.44 -6.88 3.24
N LEU A 322 -16.19 -6.97 2.78
CA LEU A 322 -15.81 -7.78 1.62
C LEU A 322 -15.46 -9.25 1.95
N GLY A 323 -15.63 -9.68 3.21
CA GLY A 323 -15.42 -11.08 3.63
C GLY A 323 -13.95 -11.50 3.83
N TRP A 324 -13.00 -10.55 3.88
CA TRP A 324 -11.59 -10.82 4.16
C TRP A 324 -11.27 -10.92 5.66
N GLY A 325 -12.23 -10.52 6.51
CA GLY A 325 -12.18 -10.68 7.96
C GLY A 325 -11.67 -9.44 8.71
N LYS A 326 -11.64 -9.55 10.04
CA LYS A 326 -11.34 -8.44 10.96
C LYS A 326 -9.84 -8.14 11.15
N GLY A 327 -8.96 -9.04 10.72
CA GLY A 327 -7.52 -8.98 10.95
C GLY A 327 -6.90 -10.38 10.90
N SER A 328 -5.58 -10.46 10.73
CA SER A 328 -4.84 -11.73 10.89
C SER A 328 -5.09 -12.36 12.26
N SER A 329 -5.44 -13.65 12.28
CA SER A 329 -5.29 -14.54 13.44
C SER A 329 -3.81 -14.76 13.74
N SER A 330 -3.49 -15.22 14.94
CA SER A 330 -2.11 -15.60 15.34
C SER A 330 -1.49 -16.65 14.42
N ASP A 331 -2.32 -17.46 13.76
CA ASP A 331 -1.90 -18.49 12.82
C ASP A 331 -2.02 -17.94 11.39
N PHE A 332 -0.91 -17.43 10.88
CA PHE A 332 -0.78 -17.05 9.48
C PHE A 332 -0.63 -18.32 8.63
N ASP A 333 -1.62 -18.61 7.78
CA ASP A 333 -1.55 -19.68 6.78
C ASP A 333 -1.62 -19.10 5.36
N LEU A 334 -0.50 -19.17 4.65
CA LEU A 334 -0.38 -18.68 3.28
C LEU A 334 -1.28 -19.46 2.31
N HIS A 335 -1.44 -20.77 2.50
CA HIS A 335 -2.23 -21.61 1.60
C HIS A 335 -3.71 -21.23 1.65
N SER A 336 -4.26 -21.02 2.86
CA SER A 336 -5.62 -20.50 3.05
C SER A 336 -5.83 -19.14 2.37
N ILE A 337 -4.86 -18.23 2.46
CA ILE A 337 -4.96 -16.91 1.82
C ILE A 337 -4.96 -17.03 0.29
N LEU A 338 -4.02 -17.80 -0.29
CA LEU A 338 -3.96 -18.03 -1.73
C LEU A 338 -5.25 -18.68 -2.24
N THR A 339 -5.79 -19.65 -1.51
CA THR A 339 -7.07 -20.29 -1.83
C THR A 339 -8.22 -19.28 -1.82
N LYS A 340 -8.28 -18.41 -0.81
CA LYS A 340 -9.28 -17.32 -0.76
C LYS A 340 -9.14 -16.38 -1.95
N VAL A 341 -7.92 -15.97 -2.30
CA VAL A 341 -7.68 -15.12 -3.48
C VAL A 341 -8.09 -15.81 -4.77
N GLN A 342 -7.83 -17.10 -4.92
CA GLN A 342 -8.20 -17.88 -6.10
C GLN A 342 -9.71 -17.99 -6.29
N ASN A 343 -10.44 -18.20 -5.18
CA ASN A 343 -11.88 -18.42 -5.17
C ASN A 343 -12.71 -17.13 -5.06
N ALA A 344 -12.07 -16.00 -4.78
CA ALA A 344 -12.75 -14.73 -4.60
C ALA A 344 -13.47 -14.29 -5.88
N LYS A 345 -14.67 -13.72 -5.68
CA LYS A 345 -15.50 -13.19 -6.77
C LYS A 345 -15.15 -11.73 -7.01
N ARG A 346 -15.28 -11.28 -8.25
CA ARG A 346 -15.15 -9.86 -8.57
C ARG A 346 -16.44 -9.15 -8.21
N SER A 347 -16.29 -8.02 -7.53
CA SER A 347 -17.36 -7.06 -7.29
C SER A 347 -16.89 -5.67 -7.70
N ARG A 348 -17.84 -4.74 -7.77
CA ARG A 348 -17.56 -3.31 -7.92
C ARG A 348 -17.82 -2.65 -6.59
N ILE A 349 -17.02 -1.64 -6.27
CA ILE A 349 -17.27 -0.72 -5.16
C ILE A 349 -17.36 0.69 -5.72
N ASP A 350 -18.30 1.46 -5.19
CA ASP A 350 -18.47 2.86 -5.55
C ASP A 350 -17.25 3.69 -5.16
N ARG A 351 -16.85 4.55 -6.09
CA ARG A 351 -15.80 5.54 -5.89
C ARG A 351 -16.45 6.91 -5.76
N TRP A 352 -16.40 7.46 -4.56
CA TRP A 352 -16.94 8.78 -4.26
C TRP A 352 -15.84 9.83 -4.33
N ARG A 353 -16.04 10.88 -5.10
CA ARG A 353 -15.16 12.04 -5.10
C ARG A 353 -15.67 13.04 -4.06
N ILE A 354 -14.76 13.53 -3.23
CA ILE A 354 -15.00 14.63 -2.30
C ILE A 354 -14.25 15.86 -2.82
N GLU A 355 -14.97 16.86 -3.28
CA GLU A 355 -14.41 18.15 -3.67
C GLU A 355 -14.51 19.14 -2.51
N ILE A 356 -13.36 19.61 -2.04
CA ILE A 356 -13.25 20.60 -0.96
C ILE A 356 -12.98 21.97 -1.60
N LEU A 357 -13.95 22.86 -1.47
CA LEU A 357 -13.96 24.22 -2.02
C LEU A 357 -13.81 25.23 -0.87
N PRO A 358 -12.64 25.86 -0.69
CA PRO A 358 -12.45 26.88 0.35
C PRO A 358 -13.32 28.12 0.09
N TYR A 359 -13.94 28.68 1.13
CA TYR A 359 -14.72 29.92 0.98
C TYR A 359 -13.85 31.15 0.72
N ARG A 360 -12.67 31.20 1.36
CA ARG A 360 -11.75 32.33 1.22
C ARG A 360 -10.94 32.17 -0.06
N HIS A 361 -11.30 32.94 -1.07
CA HIS A 361 -10.33 33.41 -2.05
C HIS A 361 -9.56 34.57 -1.43
N LEU A 362 -8.23 34.59 -1.53
CA LEU A 362 -7.45 35.78 -1.21
C LEU A 362 -7.63 36.78 -2.37
N SER A 363 -8.86 37.22 -2.61
CA SER A 363 -9.26 38.10 -3.70
C SER A 363 -8.50 39.43 -3.65
N ASN A 364 -8.19 39.91 -2.45
CA ASN A 364 -7.43 41.14 -2.24
C ASN A 364 -5.95 41.03 -2.67
N LEU A 365 -5.45 39.81 -2.89
CA LEU A 365 -4.09 39.50 -3.39
C LEU A 365 -4.13 38.80 -4.77
N GLY A 366 -5.31 38.61 -5.36
CA GLY A 366 -5.47 37.87 -6.62
C GLY A 366 -5.17 36.36 -6.55
N ILE A 367 -5.02 35.78 -5.35
CA ILE A 367 -4.62 34.37 -5.18
C ILE A 367 -5.87 33.49 -5.01
N ARG A 368 -6.16 32.66 -6.02
CA ARG A 368 -7.22 31.64 -5.99
C ARG A 368 -6.68 30.37 -5.32
N MET A 369 -7.16 30.07 -4.12
CA MET A 369 -6.87 28.79 -3.47
C MET A 369 -7.46 27.65 -4.31
N PRO A 370 -6.66 26.63 -4.69
CA PRO A 370 -7.14 25.53 -5.52
C PRO A 370 -8.11 24.64 -4.74
N ALA A 371 -9.09 24.09 -5.45
CA ALA A 371 -9.93 23.03 -4.92
C ALA A 371 -9.09 21.78 -4.64
N LYS A 372 -9.42 21.04 -3.57
CA LYS A 372 -8.77 19.77 -3.24
C LYS A 372 -9.77 18.64 -3.50
N SER A 373 -9.38 17.65 -4.30
CA SER A 373 -10.18 16.45 -4.55
C SER A 373 -9.60 15.25 -3.79
N LEU A 374 -10.45 14.60 -3.00
CA LEU A 374 -10.19 13.33 -2.33
C LEU A 374 -11.13 12.25 -2.89
N TYR A 375 -10.81 10.99 -2.60
CA TYR A 375 -11.64 9.85 -2.97
C TYR A 375 -11.94 9.04 -1.72
N MET A 376 -13.18 8.56 -1.61
CA MET A 376 -13.70 7.81 -0.49
C MET A 376 -14.31 6.49 -0.98
N TYR A 377 -14.05 5.43 -0.24
CA TYR A 377 -14.59 4.09 -0.50
C TYR A 377 -15.37 3.53 0.70
N ASN A 378 -15.06 3.98 1.92
CA ASN A 378 -15.73 3.50 3.13
C ASN A 378 -16.69 4.55 3.65
N TYR A 379 -16.15 5.65 4.18
CA TYR A 379 -16.94 6.70 4.82
C TYR A 379 -16.14 7.97 5.10
N LEU A 380 -16.87 9.07 5.21
CA LEU A 380 -16.41 10.37 5.69
C LEU A 380 -17.13 10.68 7.00
N SER A 381 -16.43 11.29 7.95
CA SER A 381 -17.10 11.88 9.11
C SER A 381 -16.53 13.24 9.48
N ILE A 382 -17.39 14.06 10.08
CA ILE A 382 -17.07 15.37 10.61
C ILE A 382 -17.57 15.42 12.05
N GLY A 383 -16.68 15.72 12.99
CA GLY A 383 -17.04 15.85 14.41
C GLY A 383 -16.29 14.88 15.32
N VAL A 384 -16.95 14.44 16.38
CA VAL A 384 -16.28 13.84 17.53
C VAL A 384 -15.58 12.51 17.23
N ASP A 385 -16.10 11.70 16.32
CA ASP A 385 -15.42 10.47 15.89
C ASP A 385 -14.17 10.76 15.04
N ALA A 386 -14.26 11.76 14.16
CA ALA A 386 -13.10 12.26 13.41
C ALA A 386 -12.05 12.88 14.34
N GLN A 387 -12.47 13.52 15.44
CA GLN A 387 -11.59 14.06 16.47
C GLN A 387 -10.79 12.94 17.16
N VAL A 388 -11.45 11.85 17.55
CA VAL A 388 -10.79 10.67 18.13
C VAL A 388 -9.75 10.10 17.15
N ALA A 389 -10.10 9.99 15.87
CA ALA A 389 -9.15 9.55 14.83
C ALA A 389 -7.95 10.52 14.71
N LEU A 390 -8.20 11.83 14.74
CA LEU A 390 -7.18 12.87 14.65
C LEU A 390 -6.20 12.82 15.83
N ASP A 391 -6.69 12.67 17.04
CA ASP A 391 -5.86 12.58 18.25
C ASP A 391 -5.06 11.29 18.28
N PHE A 392 -5.65 10.17 17.85
CA PHE A 392 -4.91 8.93 17.62
C PHE A 392 -3.79 9.09 16.59
N HIS A 393 -4.06 9.75 15.46
CA HIS A 393 -3.05 9.99 14.42
C HIS A 393 -1.89 10.84 14.94
N LYS A 394 -2.18 11.93 15.69
CA LYS A 394 -1.16 12.76 16.34
C LYS A 394 -0.32 11.96 17.34
N ALA A 395 -0.96 11.13 18.16
CA ALA A 395 -0.27 10.29 19.14
C ALA A 395 0.66 9.26 18.47
N ARG A 396 0.21 8.66 17.37
CA ARG A 396 1.02 7.71 16.57
C ARG A 396 2.24 8.35 15.93
N GLY A 397 2.19 9.64 15.62
CA GLY A 397 3.35 10.41 15.11
C GLY A 397 4.37 10.80 16.19
N SER A 398 4.07 10.56 17.47
CA SER A 398 4.94 10.96 18.58
C SER A 398 6.11 9.99 18.79
N ARG A 399 7.26 10.52 19.24
CA ARG A 399 8.43 9.71 19.61
C ARG A 399 8.19 8.73 20.77
N PHE A 400 7.12 8.95 21.52
CA PHE A 400 6.73 8.15 22.70
C PHE A 400 5.72 7.04 22.36
N TYR A 401 5.35 6.88 21.08
CA TYR A 401 4.58 5.74 20.64
C TYR A 401 5.51 4.52 20.50
N VAL A 402 5.64 3.75 21.58
CA VAL A 402 6.66 2.69 21.67
C VAL A 402 6.15 1.31 21.20
N PHE A 403 4.84 1.09 21.02
CA PHE A 403 4.31 -0.22 20.64
C PHE A 403 3.10 -0.15 19.68
N GLY A 404 3.27 -0.74 18.50
CA GLY A 404 2.30 -0.74 17.39
C GLY A 404 1.21 -1.81 17.44
N ASN A 405 0.86 -2.33 18.62
CA ASN A 405 -0.08 -3.46 18.75
C ASN A 405 -1.54 -3.01 18.50
N ARG A 406 -2.33 -3.82 17.78
CA ARG A 406 -3.77 -3.59 17.56
C ARG A 406 -4.55 -3.43 18.88
N ILE A 407 -4.24 -4.23 19.91
CA ILE A 407 -4.91 -4.12 21.22
C ILE A 407 -4.61 -2.76 21.87
N PHE A 408 -3.33 -2.37 21.88
CA PHE A 408 -2.92 -1.06 22.40
C PHE A 408 -3.55 0.08 21.59
N ASN A 409 -3.64 -0.06 20.28
CA ASN A 409 -4.33 0.91 19.44
C ASN A 409 -5.80 1.04 19.84
N LYS A 410 -6.53 -0.07 19.98
CA LYS A 410 -7.92 -0.04 20.45
C LYS A 410 -8.06 0.62 21.82
N MET A 411 -7.12 0.38 22.73
CA MET A 411 -7.08 1.03 24.04
C MET A 411 -6.87 2.55 23.91
N LEU A 412 -5.96 3.00 23.05
CA LEU A 412 -5.77 4.43 22.78
C LEU A 412 -7.04 5.08 22.21
N TYR A 413 -7.70 4.42 21.24
CA TYR A 413 -8.99 4.88 20.72
C TYR A 413 -10.03 5.04 21.84
N LEU A 414 -10.09 4.07 22.76
CA LEU A 414 -10.96 4.16 23.93
C LEU A 414 -10.59 5.34 24.84
N CYS A 415 -9.31 5.53 25.16
CA CYS A 415 -8.84 6.65 25.99
C CYS A 415 -9.19 8.01 25.37
N PHE A 416 -8.92 8.20 24.07
CA PHE A 416 -9.27 9.45 23.38
C PHE A 416 -10.79 9.64 23.30
N GLY A 417 -11.56 8.56 23.09
CA GLY A 417 -13.01 8.58 23.19
C GLY A 417 -13.50 9.05 24.56
N THR A 418 -12.92 8.54 25.66
CA THR A 418 -13.27 8.98 27.02
C THR A 418 -12.88 10.43 27.29
N GLN A 419 -11.76 10.91 26.74
CA GLN A 419 -11.36 12.31 26.86
C GLN A 419 -12.38 13.25 26.21
N GLN A 420 -12.91 12.88 25.05
CA GLN A 420 -13.91 13.68 24.33
C GLN A 420 -15.27 13.73 25.03
N VAL A 421 -15.59 12.78 25.93
CA VAL A 421 -16.74 12.90 26.84
C VAL A 421 -16.56 14.09 27.80
N VAL A 422 -15.31 14.40 28.18
CA VAL A 422 -14.98 15.45 29.15
C VAL A 422 -14.79 16.81 28.46
N THR A 423 -14.04 16.89 27.35
CA THR A 423 -13.76 18.16 26.66
C THR A 423 -14.91 18.62 25.78
N ALA A 424 -15.59 17.67 25.14
CA ALA A 424 -16.74 17.90 24.26
C ALA A 424 -16.48 18.97 23.18
N ASP A 425 -15.29 18.90 22.55
CA ASP A 425 -14.79 19.89 21.58
C ASP A 425 -15.69 20.03 20.33
N CYS A 426 -16.54 19.04 20.10
CA CYS A 426 -17.44 18.97 18.96
C CYS A 426 -18.90 19.35 19.25
N ARG A 427 -19.22 19.86 20.45
CA ARG A 427 -20.57 20.33 20.78
C ARG A 427 -21.10 21.34 19.76
N ASN A 428 -22.42 21.31 19.57
CA ASN A 428 -23.14 22.18 18.66
C ASN A 428 -22.62 22.11 17.20
N LEU A 429 -22.31 20.90 16.70
CA LEU A 429 -21.83 20.76 15.32
C LEU A 429 -22.86 21.24 14.30
N GLU A 430 -24.15 21.05 14.58
CA GLU A 430 -25.27 21.48 13.74
C GLU A 430 -25.32 23.00 13.49
N LYS A 431 -24.79 23.80 14.42
CA LYS A 431 -24.67 25.26 14.24
C LYS A 431 -23.47 25.64 13.37
N ARG A 432 -22.51 24.73 13.21
CA ARG A 432 -21.22 24.94 12.51
C ARG A 432 -21.24 24.43 11.08
N LEU A 433 -22.27 23.73 10.64
CA LEU A 433 -22.41 23.27 9.26
C LEU A 433 -23.86 23.32 8.77
N GLU A 434 -24.05 23.39 7.45
CA GLU A 434 -25.31 23.05 6.80
C GLU A 434 -25.11 21.78 5.98
N LEU A 435 -26.14 20.93 5.95
CA LEU A 435 -26.13 19.66 5.24
C LEU A 435 -27.20 19.68 4.14
N PHE A 436 -26.81 19.32 2.93
CA PHE A 436 -27.72 19.16 1.81
C PHE A 436 -27.65 17.72 1.31
N LEU A 437 -28.83 17.11 1.14
CA LEU A 437 -29.01 15.79 0.55
C LEU A 437 -29.76 15.95 -0.78
N ASP A 438 -29.12 15.59 -1.89
CA ASP A 438 -29.64 15.77 -3.25
C ASP A 438 -30.19 17.18 -3.50
N GLY A 439 -29.43 18.19 -3.04
CA GLY A 439 -29.75 19.61 -3.17
C GLY A 439 -30.77 20.16 -2.18
N LYS A 440 -31.34 19.32 -1.29
CA LYS A 440 -32.29 19.74 -0.26
C LYS A 440 -31.58 19.98 1.07
N LEU A 441 -31.75 21.18 1.64
CA LEU A 441 -31.27 21.49 2.98
C LEU A 441 -31.96 20.60 4.01
N VAL A 442 -31.17 19.98 4.88
CA VAL A 442 -31.65 19.15 5.99
C VAL A 442 -31.46 19.89 7.30
N VAL A 443 -32.53 19.94 8.10
CA VAL A 443 -32.47 20.49 9.46
C VAL A 443 -31.88 19.43 10.38
N LEU A 444 -30.74 19.75 10.98
CA LEU A 444 -30.03 18.84 11.88
C LEU A 444 -30.48 19.04 13.33
N PRO A 445 -30.68 17.94 14.10
CA PRO A 445 -30.79 18.06 15.55
C PRO A 445 -29.44 18.42 16.17
N GLU A 446 -29.42 18.64 17.49
CA GLU A 446 -28.16 18.80 18.21
C GLU A 446 -27.30 17.53 18.07
N LEU A 447 -26.14 17.67 17.46
CA LEU A 447 -25.25 16.56 17.12
C LEU A 447 -23.79 16.95 17.38
N GLU A 448 -22.96 15.96 17.64
CA GLU A 448 -21.50 16.13 17.74
C GLU A 448 -20.75 15.49 16.58
N SER A 449 -21.42 14.69 15.74
CA SER A 449 -20.86 14.18 14.49
C SER A 449 -21.91 13.95 13.40
N VAL A 450 -21.49 14.15 12.15
CA VAL A 450 -22.19 13.74 10.93
C VAL A 450 -21.30 12.73 10.20
N VAL A 451 -21.86 11.57 9.87
CA VAL A 451 -21.19 10.47 9.18
C VAL A 451 -21.88 10.19 7.86
N VAL A 452 -21.10 10.11 6.78
CA VAL A 452 -21.52 9.76 5.43
C VAL A 452 -20.89 8.42 5.08
N LEU A 453 -21.71 7.37 4.95
CA LEU A 453 -21.28 5.98 4.74
C LEU A 453 -21.52 5.53 3.31
N ASN A 454 -20.58 4.77 2.78
CA ASN A 454 -20.74 3.94 1.59
C ASN A 454 -20.84 2.44 1.95
N ILE A 455 -20.23 2.00 3.06
CA ILE A 455 -20.21 0.59 3.46
C ILE A 455 -21.00 0.36 4.74
N PRO A 456 -21.60 -0.83 4.95
CA PRO A 456 -22.31 -1.20 6.17
C PRO A 456 -21.35 -1.58 7.30
N SER A 457 -20.37 -0.72 7.56
CA SER A 457 -19.38 -0.91 8.62
C SER A 457 -18.67 0.40 8.96
N TRP A 458 -18.63 0.72 10.24
CA TRP A 458 -17.99 1.92 10.77
C TRP A 458 -17.30 1.62 12.09
N GLY A 459 -16.16 2.27 12.35
CA GLY A 459 -15.56 2.27 13.68
C GLY A 459 -15.17 0.89 14.19
N ALA A 460 -14.60 0.04 13.33
CA ALA A 460 -14.16 -1.33 13.60
C ALA A 460 -15.26 -2.41 13.62
N GLY A 461 -16.27 -2.28 12.76
CA GLY A 461 -17.26 -3.30 12.50
C GLY A 461 -18.69 -2.97 12.90
N VAL A 462 -18.97 -1.75 13.37
CA VAL A 462 -20.32 -1.36 13.80
C VAL A 462 -21.17 -1.11 12.55
N ASP A 463 -22.28 -1.84 12.42
CA ASP A 463 -23.31 -1.54 11.43
C ASP A 463 -24.21 -0.41 11.96
N LEU A 464 -23.93 0.81 11.50
CA LEU A 464 -24.69 1.98 11.92
C LEU A 464 -26.03 2.10 11.17
N TRP A 465 -26.08 1.73 9.90
CA TRP A 465 -27.33 1.87 9.14
C TRP A 465 -28.32 0.80 9.57
N GLY A 466 -27.91 -0.45 9.70
CA GLY A 466 -28.76 -1.57 10.08
C GLY A 466 -29.80 -1.93 9.02
N SER A 467 -30.57 -2.98 9.30
CA SER A 467 -31.70 -3.38 8.46
C SER A 467 -32.96 -2.56 8.81
N ILE A 468 -33.71 -2.15 7.79
CA ILE A 468 -35.02 -1.49 7.92
C ILE A 468 -36.03 -2.38 7.22
N PRO A 469 -37.14 -2.78 7.88
CA PRO A 469 -38.23 -3.45 7.20
C PRO A 469 -38.70 -2.62 6.00
N ASP A 470 -38.88 -3.26 4.86
CA ASP A 470 -39.43 -2.67 3.63
C ASP A 470 -38.63 -1.53 2.97
N SER A 471 -37.35 -1.32 3.35
CA SER A 471 -36.43 -0.41 2.66
C SER A 471 -35.23 -1.17 2.06
N PRO A 472 -34.66 -0.69 0.94
CA PRO A 472 -33.44 -1.28 0.40
C PRO A 472 -32.32 -1.26 1.44
N SER A 473 -31.62 -2.39 1.58
CA SER A 473 -30.44 -2.50 2.42
C SER A 473 -29.31 -1.65 1.87
N GLN A 474 -28.53 -1.03 2.76
CA GLN A 474 -27.29 -0.35 2.39
C GLN A 474 -26.39 -1.27 1.55
N SER A 475 -25.85 -0.73 0.45
CA SER A 475 -24.89 -1.41 -0.41
C SER A 475 -23.72 -0.50 -0.74
N TYR A 476 -22.55 -1.09 -0.97
CA TYR A 476 -21.33 -0.36 -1.32
C TYR A 476 -21.17 -0.09 -2.82
N ASN A 477 -22.20 -0.40 -3.61
CA ASN A 477 -22.17 -0.41 -5.06
C ASN A 477 -23.51 -0.08 -5.73
N ASP A 478 -24.39 0.66 -5.04
CA ASP A 478 -25.71 1.07 -5.52
C ASP A 478 -25.76 2.55 -5.94
N GLY A 479 -24.65 3.29 -5.79
CA GLY A 479 -24.55 4.70 -6.06
C GLY A 479 -25.33 5.57 -5.07
N VAL A 480 -25.53 5.10 -3.84
CA VAL A 480 -26.23 5.80 -2.76
C VAL A 480 -25.33 5.88 -1.52
N LEU A 481 -25.41 6.99 -0.78
CA LEU A 481 -24.73 7.18 0.51
C LEU A 481 -25.74 7.25 1.63
N GLU A 482 -25.44 6.62 2.76
CA GLU A 482 -26.18 6.73 4.00
C GLU A 482 -25.62 7.86 4.86
N VAL A 483 -26.47 8.76 5.32
CA VAL A 483 -26.08 9.90 6.16
C VAL A 483 -26.72 9.79 7.54
N LEU A 484 -25.87 9.93 8.55
CA LEU A 484 -26.19 9.65 9.96
C LEU A 484 -25.65 10.75 10.86
N GLY A 485 -26.34 10.98 11.98
CA GLY A 485 -25.93 11.85 13.07
C GLY A 485 -25.57 11.06 14.33
N ILE A 486 -24.53 11.51 15.03
CA ILE A 486 -24.11 10.99 16.32
C ILE A 486 -24.17 12.12 17.36
N TYR A 487 -24.88 11.86 18.47
CA TYR A 487 -25.12 12.85 19.52
C TYR A 487 -23.89 13.19 20.38
N SER A 488 -23.01 12.23 20.67
CA SER A 488 -21.86 12.46 21.55
C SER A 488 -20.84 11.31 21.53
N SER A 489 -19.69 11.52 22.16
CA SER A 489 -18.72 10.43 22.46
C SER A 489 -19.34 9.29 23.27
N PHE A 490 -20.24 9.59 24.22
CA PHE A 490 -20.93 8.56 24.99
C PHE A 490 -21.87 7.75 24.10
N HIS A 491 -22.55 8.42 23.17
CA HIS A 491 -23.37 7.74 22.18
C HIS A 491 -22.54 6.80 21.28
N ILE A 492 -21.32 7.18 20.88
CA ILE A 492 -20.39 6.28 20.17
C ILE A 492 -20.11 5.01 20.97
N ALA A 493 -19.84 5.13 22.27
CA ALA A 493 -19.60 3.97 23.12
C ALA A 493 -20.83 3.05 23.16
N GLN A 494 -22.04 3.61 23.31
CA GLN A 494 -23.29 2.83 23.27
C GLN A 494 -23.52 2.14 21.92
N LEU A 495 -23.20 2.80 20.81
CA LEU A 495 -23.26 2.22 19.46
C LEU A 495 -22.31 1.03 19.31
N GLN A 496 -21.08 1.14 19.81
CA GLN A 496 -20.08 0.06 19.75
C GLN A 496 -20.48 -1.20 20.53
N VAL A 497 -21.29 -1.06 21.58
CA VAL A 497 -21.80 -2.20 22.38
C VAL A 497 -23.23 -2.59 22.02
N GLY A 498 -23.83 -1.98 20.99
CA GLY A 498 -25.19 -2.29 20.54
C GLY A 498 -26.32 -1.84 21.48
N LEU A 499 -26.06 -0.86 22.37
CA LEU A 499 -27.04 -0.32 23.32
C LEU A 499 -27.78 0.92 22.79
N SER A 500 -27.42 1.44 21.62
CA SER A 500 -28.08 2.58 20.98
C SER A 500 -28.18 2.41 19.46
N LYS A 501 -28.91 3.31 18.80
CA LYS A 501 -29.01 3.45 17.34
C LYS A 501 -28.64 4.87 16.93
N PRO A 502 -27.98 5.06 15.78
CA PRO A 502 -27.62 6.40 15.33
C PRO A 502 -28.86 7.18 14.88
N HIS A 503 -28.74 8.51 14.82
CA HIS A 503 -29.78 9.34 14.22
C HIS A 503 -29.71 9.21 12.70
N ARG A 504 -30.66 8.51 12.08
CA ARG A 504 -30.68 8.38 10.61
C ARG A 504 -31.18 9.68 9.98
N ILE A 505 -30.32 10.31 9.18
CA ILE A 505 -30.65 11.58 8.51
C ILE A 505 -31.29 11.30 7.15
N GLY A 506 -30.71 10.38 6.36
CA GLY A 506 -31.28 9.99 5.07
C GLY A 506 -30.30 9.26 4.17
N GLN A 507 -30.75 8.97 2.95
CA GLN A 507 -29.94 8.44 1.85
C GLN A 507 -29.87 9.48 0.73
N ALA A 508 -28.73 9.61 0.07
CA ALA A 508 -28.54 10.59 -1.01
C ALA A 508 -27.54 10.12 -2.06
N LYS A 509 -27.68 10.59 -3.30
CA LYS A 509 -26.68 10.39 -4.37
C LYS A 509 -25.65 11.50 -4.40
N ASN A 510 -26.02 12.69 -3.92
CA ASN A 510 -25.14 13.84 -3.77
C ASN A 510 -25.28 14.39 -2.36
N VAL A 511 -24.16 14.54 -1.67
CA VAL A 511 -24.10 15.12 -0.33
C VAL A 511 -23.26 16.38 -0.39
N GLU A 512 -23.80 17.52 0.06
CA GLU A 512 -23.04 18.76 0.23
C GLU A 512 -23.02 19.17 1.70
N ILE A 513 -21.83 19.49 2.21
CA ILE A 513 -21.64 19.97 3.57
C ILE A 513 -20.98 21.34 3.51
N HIS A 514 -21.69 22.35 4.00
CA HIS A 514 -21.20 23.72 4.08
C HIS A 514 -20.66 23.96 5.48
N LEU A 515 -19.36 23.76 5.66
CA LEU A 515 -18.72 23.87 6.96
C LEU A 515 -18.35 25.32 7.27
N LYS A 516 -19.04 25.94 8.23
CA LYS A 516 -18.91 27.37 8.60
C LYS A 516 -17.74 27.66 9.54
N ALA A 517 -17.34 26.67 10.34
CA ALA A 517 -16.26 26.79 11.32
C ALA A 517 -15.27 25.62 11.18
N LYS A 518 -14.07 25.77 11.75
CA LYS A 518 -13.07 24.70 11.75
C LYS A 518 -13.63 23.44 12.44
N ALA A 519 -13.44 22.27 11.84
CA ALA A 519 -13.87 21.00 12.43
C ALA A 519 -12.91 19.86 12.07
N PRO A 520 -12.79 18.84 12.95
CA PRO A 520 -12.11 17.59 12.60
C PRO A 520 -12.90 16.83 11.55
N VAL A 521 -12.20 16.33 10.53
CA VAL A 521 -12.75 15.52 9.44
C VAL A 521 -11.86 14.30 9.25
N GLN A 522 -12.45 13.16 8.90
CA GLN A 522 -11.68 12.01 8.44
C GLN A 522 -12.37 11.33 7.25
N VAL A 523 -11.55 10.72 6.39
CA VAL A 523 -12.00 9.95 5.23
C VAL A 523 -11.24 8.64 5.21
N ASP A 524 -11.96 7.51 5.20
CA ASP A 524 -11.39 6.16 5.18
C ASP A 524 -10.29 5.92 6.25
N GLY A 525 -10.43 6.58 7.41
CA GLY A 525 -9.49 6.50 8.53
C GLY A 525 -8.33 7.50 8.50
N GLU A 526 -8.25 8.39 7.51
CA GLU A 526 -7.23 9.45 7.41
C GLU A 526 -7.80 10.80 7.91
N PRO A 527 -7.40 11.28 9.10
CA PRO A 527 -7.98 12.46 9.73
C PRO A 527 -7.19 13.74 9.47
N TRP A 528 -7.87 14.88 9.48
CA TRP A 528 -7.27 16.20 9.50
C TRP A 528 -8.21 17.24 10.13
N GLU A 529 -7.68 18.43 10.35
CA GLU A 529 -8.49 19.57 10.80
C GLU A 529 -8.87 20.43 9.60
N GLN A 530 -10.17 20.51 9.28
CA GLN A 530 -10.68 21.17 8.09
C GLN A 530 -11.09 22.61 8.41
N PRO A 531 -10.50 23.62 7.74
CA PRO A 531 -10.99 24.99 7.78
C PRO A 531 -12.37 25.15 7.11
N PRO A 532 -13.07 26.28 7.31
CA PRO A 532 -14.35 26.54 6.64
C PRO A 532 -14.28 26.36 5.13
N ALA A 533 -15.15 25.52 4.59
CA ALA A 533 -15.18 25.12 3.19
C ALA A 533 -16.52 24.46 2.85
N GLN A 534 -16.82 24.37 1.56
CA GLN A 534 -17.87 23.51 1.03
C GLN A 534 -17.26 22.17 0.62
N LEU A 535 -17.82 21.07 1.12
CA LEU A 535 -17.45 19.71 0.75
C LEU A 535 -18.58 19.12 -0.10
N LYS A 536 -18.27 18.70 -1.32
CA LYS A 536 -19.23 18.07 -2.24
C LYS A 536 -18.84 16.61 -2.47
N ILE A 537 -19.76 15.70 -2.23
CA ILE A 537 -19.56 14.25 -2.35
C ILE A 537 -20.46 13.74 -3.48
N SER A 538 -19.86 13.12 -4.49
CA SER A 538 -20.57 12.59 -5.66
C SER A 538 -19.89 11.35 -6.24
N LEU A 539 -20.68 10.49 -6.88
CA LEU A 539 -20.18 9.27 -7.51
C LEU A 539 -19.40 9.61 -8.78
N VAL A 540 -18.20 9.04 -8.93
CA VAL A 540 -17.36 9.23 -10.13
C VAL A 540 -17.03 7.94 -10.87
N GLY A 541 -17.56 6.81 -10.42
CA GLY A 541 -17.39 5.50 -11.04
C GLY A 541 -17.16 4.43 -9.99
N HIS A 542 -16.54 3.33 -10.41
CA HIS A 542 -16.35 2.16 -9.57
C HIS A 542 -14.89 1.71 -9.59
N ALA A 543 -14.48 0.99 -8.56
CA ALA A 543 -13.24 0.22 -8.55
C ALA A 543 -13.53 -1.28 -8.55
N THR A 544 -12.66 -2.07 -9.17
CA THR A 544 -12.76 -3.53 -9.16
C THR A 544 -12.13 -4.11 -7.89
N ILE A 545 -12.92 -4.83 -7.11
CA ILE A 545 -12.49 -5.46 -5.86
C ILE A 545 -12.79 -6.96 -5.88
N LEU A 546 -12.08 -7.70 -5.03
CA LEU A 546 -12.34 -9.11 -4.78
C LEU A 546 -13.09 -9.30 -3.47
N VAL A 547 -14.10 -10.16 -3.48
CA VAL A 547 -14.96 -10.46 -2.33
C VAL A 547 -14.96 -11.96 -2.04
N ASN A 548 -14.90 -12.31 -0.77
CA ASN A 548 -15.15 -13.67 -0.30
C ASN A 548 -16.59 -13.70 0.26
N GLN A 549 -17.36 -14.71 -0.12
CA GLN A 549 -18.66 -14.93 0.51
C GLN A 549 -18.42 -15.36 1.95
N LEU A 550 -19.08 -14.67 2.88
CA LEU A 550 -19.09 -15.01 4.31
C LEU A 550 -19.84 -16.31 4.56
#